data_AF-A0A9D2UVA2-F1
#
_entry.id   AF-A0A9D2UVA2-F1
#
_cell.length_a   1.000
_cell.length_b   1.000
_cell.length_c   1.000
_cell.angle_alpha   90.00
_cell.angle_beta   90.00
_cell.angle_gamma   90.00
#
_symmetry.space_group_name_H-M   'P 1'
#
loop_
_entity.id
_entity.type
_entity.pdbx_description
1 polymer ?
#
loop_
_entity_poly.entity_id
_entity_poly.type
_entity_poly.pdbx_seq_one_letter_code
_entity_poly.pdbx_strand_id
1 'polypeptide(L)'
;MKWRIAGLFFALAVCLCALPAPALAAKSVPYIDGDGNSKTIFEATEITSEHTQLTQGWYVVYGDVTISERIEVTGDDPTTCYVSLILADGCTLTASKGIGVEEGASLFIYGQSEDEGTMGKLYAS
;
A
#
# COMPACT_ATOMS: atom_id res chain seq x y z
N MET A 1 9.23 -27.96 59.18
CA MET A 1 8.23 -27.29 58.32
C MET A 1 8.58 -27.68 56.88
N LYS A 2 8.11 -28.75 56.23
CA LYS A 2 6.76 -29.29 55.99
C LYS A 2 5.79 -28.23 55.46
N TRP A 3 5.65 -28.10 54.14
CA TRP A 3 4.47 -28.59 53.42
C TRP A 3 4.75 -28.88 51.93
N ARG A 4 4.28 -30.07 51.53
CA ARG A 4 4.15 -30.57 50.16
C ARG A 4 2.73 -30.23 49.75
N ILE A 5 2.52 -29.68 48.55
CA ILE A 5 1.19 -29.65 47.94
C ILE A 5 1.27 -30.45 46.64
N ALA A 6 0.70 -31.64 46.68
CA ALA A 6 0.34 -32.42 45.51
C ALA A 6 -1.02 -31.91 45.01
N GLY A 7 -1.21 -31.81 43.70
CA GLY A 7 -2.46 -31.35 43.10
C GLY A 7 -2.48 -31.52 41.60
N LEU A 8 -2.61 -32.77 41.17
CA LEU A 8 -2.99 -33.24 39.83
C LEU A 8 -4.43 -32.80 39.52
N PHE A 9 -4.73 -32.24 38.33
CA PHE A 9 -5.92 -32.49 37.45
C PHE A 9 -6.19 -31.33 36.47
N PHE A 10 -6.37 -31.69 35.18
CA PHE A 10 -7.00 -30.92 34.06
C PHE A 10 -6.24 -29.66 33.56
N ALA A 11 -5.83 -29.47 32.31
CA ALA A 11 -6.26 -30.05 31.05
C ALA A 11 -5.06 -30.20 30.09
N LEU A 12 -4.97 -31.41 29.53
CA LEU A 12 -4.22 -31.74 28.33
C LEU A 12 -4.79 -30.94 27.14
N ALA A 13 -3.89 -30.48 26.26
CA ALA A 13 -4.13 -29.92 24.93
C ALA A 13 -4.52 -28.43 24.82
N VAL A 14 -3.59 -27.55 25.17
CA VAL A 14 -3.32 -26.35 24.35
C VAL A 14 -2.02 -26.59 23.58
N CYS A 15 -1.97 -27.67 22.80
CA CYS A 15 -1.41 -27.53 21.46
C CYS A 15 -2.56 -26.94 20.63
N LEU A 16 -2.84 -25.64 20.85
CA LEU A 16 -3.49 -24.86 19.83
C LEU A 16 -2.53 -24.97 18.66
N CYS A 17 -2.93 -25.75 17.67
CA CYS A 17 -2.17 -26.02 16.48
C CYS A 17 -1.47 -24.72 16.08
N ALA A 18 -0.13 -24.68 16.21
CA ALA A 18 0.66 -23.83 15.37
C ALA A 18 0.45 -24.38 13.96
N LEU A 19 -0.74 -24.10 13.40
CA LEU A 19 -0.96 -24.20 11.99
C LEU A 19 0.18 -23.34 11.41
N PRO A 20 0.95 -23.86 10.45
CA PRO A 20 1.77 -22.97 9.65
C PRO A 20 0.81 -21.91 9.15
N ALA A 21 0.91 -20.69 9.69
CA ALA A 21 0.31 -19.56 9.02
C ALA A 21 0.85 -19.68 7.59
N PRO A 22 0.02 -19.75 6.55
CA PRO A 22 0.53 -19.55 5.22
C PRO A 22 1.27 -18.22 5.32
N ALA A 23 2.60 -18.26 5.21
CA ALA A 23 3.41 -17.07 5.10
C ALA A 23 3.01 -16.48 3.75
N LEU A 24 1.94 -15.70 3.74
CA LEU A 24 1.59 -14.84 2.62
C LEU A 24 2.81 -13.96 2.47
N ALA A 25 3.60 -14.20 1.41
CA ALA A 25 4.69 -13.32 1.08
C ALA A 25 4.08 -11.94 0.81
N ALA A 26 4.21 -11.03 1.78
CA ALA A 26 3.78 -9.65 1.59
C ALA A 26 4.57 -9.07 0.42
N LYS A 27 3.85 -8.56 -0.59
CA LYS A 27 4.47 -7.93 -1.76
C LYS A 27 5.07 -6.60 -1.30
N SER A 28 6.37 -6.60 -1.02
CA SER A 28 7.09 -5.38 -0.67
C SER A 28 7.24 -4.48 -1.90
N VAL A 29 6.96 -3.20 -1.74
CA VAL A 29 7.06 -2.19 -2.78
C VAL A 29 8.10 -1.14 -2.34
N PRO A 30 9.27 -1.05 -2.99
CA PRO A 30 10.20 0.02 -2.73
C PRO A 30 9.67 1.36 -3.26
N TYR A 31 10.17 2.47 -2.72
CA TYR A 31 9.97 3.83 -3.24
C TYR A 31 11.09 4.74 -2.73
N ILE A 32 11.24 5.92 -3.35
CA ILE A 32 12.13 6.99 -2.89
C ILE A 32 11.26 8.07 -2.23
N ASP A 33 11.55 8.42 -0.99
CA ASP A 33 10.84 9.48 -0.27
C ASP A 33 11.25 10.90 -0.69
N GLY A 34 10.58 11.92 -0.17
CA GLY A 34 10.86 13.32 -0.51
C GLY A 34 12.25 13.83 -0.11
N ASP A 35 12.95 13.08 0.75
CA ASP A 35 14.33 13.37 1.16
C ASP A 35 15.37 12.59 0.30
N GLY A 36 14.92 11.84 -0.71
CA GLY A 36 15.78 11.03 -1.59
C GLY A 36 16.19 9.68 -1.01
N ASN A 37 15.57 9.24 0.08
CA ASN A 37 15.92 7.97 0.73
C ASN A 37 15.06 6.82 0.20
N SER A 38 15.69 5.67 -0.01
CA SER A 38 14.97 4.44 -0.35
C SER A 38 14.21 3.90 0.86
N LYS A 39 12.92 3.61 0.66
CA LYS A 39 11.98 3.08 1.65
C LYS A 39 11.25 1.87 1.08
N THR A 40 10.57 1.12 1.93
CA THR A 40 9.76 -0.03 1.52
C THR A 40 8.45 -0.05 2.28
N ILE A 41 7.35 -0.26 1.58
CA ILE A 41 6.03 -0.54 2.14
C ILE A 41 5.65 -2.00 1.83
N PHE A 42 4.87 -2.63 2.71
CA PHE A 42 4.49 -4.05 2.56
C PHE A 42 3.02 -4.25 2.17
N GLU A 43 2.22 -3.18 2.20
CA GLU A 43 0.79 -3.19 1.92
C GLU A 43 0.43 -2.01 1.02
N ALA A 44 0.43 -2.25 -0.30
CA ALA A 44 0.00 -1.28 -1.30
C ALA A 44 -1.04 -1.93 -2.24
N THR A 45 -2.12 -1.21 -2.51
CA THR A 45 -3.17 -1.62 -3.43
C THR A 45 -2.72 -1.42 -4.86
N GLU A 46 -2.81 -2.46 -5.69
CA GLU A 46 -2.46 -2.35 -7.10
C GLU A 46 -3.52 -1.55 -7.87
N ILE A 47 -3.08 -0.50 -8.56
CA ILE A 47 -3.93 0.31 -9.44
C ILE A 47 -4.28 -0.50 -10.69
N THR A 48 -5.56 -0.50 -11.01
CA THR A 48 -6.13 -1.11 -12.22
C THR A 48 -6.91 -0.07 -13.01
N SER A 49 -7.33 -0.41 -14.23
CA SER A 49 -8.16 0.47 -15.08
C SER A 49 -9.49 0.90 -14.44
N GLU A 50 -9.94 0.19 -13.42
CA GLU A 50 -11.24 0.40 -12.75
C GLU A 50 -11.17 1.39 -11.57
N HIS A 51 -9.96 1.83 -11.17
CA HIS A 51 -9.80 2.73 -10.03
C HIS A 51 -10.18 4.16 -10.37
N THR A 52 -11.43 4.54 -10.13
CA THR A 52 -11.90 5.93 -10.28
C THR A 52 -11.91 6.72 -8.97
N GLN A 53 -11.65 6.07 -7.85
CA GLN A 53 -11.54 6.70 -6.53
C GLN A 53 -10.33 6.15 -5.76
N LEU A 54 -9.55 7.03 -5.15
CA LEU A 54 -8.48 6.70 -4.23
C LEU A 54 -8.79 7.35 -2.88
N THR A 55 -8.76 6.54 -1.82
CA THR A 55 -8.93 6.99 -0.44
C THR A 55 -7.62 6.82 0.31
N GLN A 56 -7.59 7.15 1.61
CA GLN A 56 -6.40 7.02 2.43
C GLN A 56 -5.70 5.66 2.26
N GLY A 57 -4.42 5.69 1.88
CA GLY A 57 -3.64 4.46 1.73
C GLY A 57 -2.49 4.55 0.75
N TRP A 58 -1.84 3.40 0.56
CA TRP A 58 -0.76 3.20 -0.40
C TRP A 58 -1.28 2.48 -1.64
N TYR A 59 -0.89 2.99 -2.78
CA TYR A 59 -1.21 2.45 -4.09
C TYR A 59 0.06 2.26 -4.90
N VAL A 60 0.05 1.28 -5.80
CA VAL A 60 1.18 1.01 -6.70
C VAL A 60 0.69 0.70 -8.10
N VAL A 61 1.37 1.27 -9.09
CA VAL A 61 1.12 1.00 -10.50
C VAL A 61 2.13 -0.03 -11.00
N TYR A 62 1.63 -1.09 -11.63
CA TYR A 62 2.44 -2.07 -12.36
C TYR A 62 2.00 -2.13 -13.82
N GLY A 63 2.98 -2.18 -14.73
CA GLY A 63 2.73 -2.16 -16.17
C GLY A 63 2.14 -0.85 -16.68
N ASP A 64 1.53 -0.91 -17.85
CA ASP A 64 0.84 0.24 -18.46
C ASP A 64 -0.65 0.19 -18.10
N VAL A 65 -1.09 1.11 -17.24
CA VAL A 65 -2.48 1.24 -16.79
C VAL A 65 -3.08 2.52 -17.38
N THR A 66 -4.23 2.39 -18.03
CA THR A 66 -5.03 3.53 -18.51
C THR A 66 -6.35 3.54 -17.77
N ILE A 67 -6.63 4.65 -17.07
CA ILE A 67 -7.92 4.93 -16.45
C ILE A 67 -8.61 5.98 -17.32
N SER A 68 -9.79 5.62 -17.84
CA SER A 68 -10.53 6.43 -18.81
C SER A 68 -11.35 7.53 -18.15
N GLU A 69 -11.74 7.34 -16.89
CA GLU A 69 -12.46 8.31 -16.08
C GLU A 69 -11.53 9.15 -15.19
N ARG A 70 -12.06 10.21 -14.59
CA ARG A 70 -11.32 11.02 -13.62
C ARG A 70 -11.05 10.17 -12.39
N ILE A 71 -9.81 10.22 -11.90
CA ILE A 71 -9.45 9.61 -10.61
C ILE A 71 -9.76 10.66 -9.54
N GLU A 72 -10.65 10.35 -8.61
CA GLU A 72 -10.97 11.23 -7.48
C GLU A 72 -10.20 10.79 -6.23
N VAL A 73 -9.40 11.68 -5.67
CA VAL A 73 -8.72 11.49 -4.39
C VAL A 73 -9.60 12.10 -3.31
N THR A 74 -10.28 11.25 -2.56
CA THR A 74 -11.33 11.65 -1.63
C THR A 74 -10.95 11.34 -0.19
N GLY A 75 -11.23 12.27 0.72
CA GLY A 75 -11.04 12.07 2.15
C GLY A 75 -12.36 11.84 2.87
N ASP A 76 -12.50 10.70 3.56
CA ASP A 76 -13.65 10.49 4.45
C ASP A 76 -13.63 11.46 5.65
N ASP A 77 -12.43 11.89 6.05
CA ASP A 77 -12.18 12.92 7.05
C ASP A 77 -11.36 14.07 6.41
N PRO A 78 -11.87 15.31 6.37
CA PRO A 78 -11.18 16.47 5.76
C PRO A 78 -9.89 16.86 6.48
N THR A 79 -9.58 16.25 7.63
CA THR A 79 -8.34 16.50 8.39
C THR A 79 -7.26 15.45 8.18
N THR A 80 -7.57 14.29 7.55
CA THR A 80 -6.64 13.16 7.45
C THR A 80 -6.84 12.27 6.22
N CYS A 81 -6.77 12.83 5.00
CA CYS A 81 -6.64 11.97 3.80
C CYS A 81 -5.27 12.11 3.14
N TYR A 82 -4.46 11.07 3.27
CA TYR A 82 -3.15 10.95 2.65
C TYR A 82 -3.14 9.74 1.72
N VAL A 83 -3.06 10.01 0.42
CA VAL A 83 -2.92 8.99 -0.63
C VAL A 83 -1.48 8.98 -1.11
N SER A 84 -0.85 7.82 -1.08
CA SER A 84 0.52 7.62 -1.53
C SER A 84 0.53 6.71 -2.75
N LEU A 85 0.87 7.25 -3.92
CA LEU A 85 0.93 6.53 -5.18
C LEU A 85 2.38 6.25 -5.55
N ILE A 86 2.75 4.98 -5.70
CA ILE A 86 4.05 4.55 -6.18
C ILE A 86 3.94 4.19 -7.67
N LEU A 87 4.75 4.85 -8.50
CA LEU A 87 4.95 4.49 -9.90
C LEU A 87 6.16 3.55 -9.96
N ALA A 88 5.92 2.26 -10.16
CA ALA A 88 7.01 1.30 -10.27
C ALA A 88 7.86 1.58 -11.52
N ASP A 89 9.13 1.20 -11.47
CA ASP A 89 10.04 1.41 -12.60
C ASP A 89 9.51 0.71 -13.86
N GLY A 90 9.64 1.38 -15.00
CA GLY A 90 9.19 0.93 -16.31
C GLY A 90 7.68 0.93 -16.51
N CYS A 91 6.91 1.41 -15.53
CA CYS A 91 5.45 1.38 -15.55
C CYS A 91 4.86 2.76 -15.87
N THR A 92 3.66 2.77 -16.42
CA THR A 92 2.96 4.00 -16.83
C THR A 92 1.55 4.03 -16.28
N LEU A 93 1.17 5.14 -15.63
CA LEU A 93 -0.22 5.47 -15.37
C LEU A 93 -0.68 6.58 -16.31
N THR A 94 -1.75 6.31 -17.06
CA THR A 94 -2.46 7.30 -17.87
C THR A 94 -3.82 7.60 -17.25
N ALA A 95 -3.95 8.74 -16.58
CA ALA A 95 -5.19 9.28 -16.04
C ALA A 95 -5.84 10.19 -17.10
N SER A 96 -6.67 9.62 -17.97
CA SER A 96 -7.10 10.26 -19.23
C SER A 96 -7.93 11.53 -19.03
N LYS A 97 -8.63 11.64 -17.91
CA LYS A 97 -9.38 12.86 -17.50
C LYS A 97 -8.74 13.57 -16.31
N GLY A 98 -7.49 13.25 -15.99
CA GLY A 98 -6.76 13.83 -14.86
C GLY A 98 -7.08 13.19 -13.52
N ILE A 99 -6.47 13.76 -12.48
CA ILE A 99 -6.65 13.38 -11.08
C ILE A 99 -7.24 14.58 -10.35
N GLY A 100 -8.45 14.43 -9.81
CA GLY A 100 -9.07 15.40 -8.91
C GLY A 100 -8.63 15.12 -7.48
N VAL A 101 -8.17 16.14 -6.76
CA VAL A 101 -7.86 16.04 -5.33
C VAL A 101 -8.84 16.91 -4.57
N GLU A 102 -9.68 16.29 -3.76
CA GLU A 102 -10.70 16.99 -2.98
C GLU A 102 -10.08 17.90 -1.90
N GLU A 103 -10.82 18.91 -1.48
CA GLU A 103 -10.41 19.81 -0.39
C GLU A 103 -10.14 19.01 0.89
N GLY A 104 -8.98 19.24 1.51
CA GLY A 104 -8.53 18.51 2.70
C GLY A 104 -7.82 17.18 2.41
N ALA A 105 -7.83 16.69 1.17
CA ALA A 105 -7.05 15.53 0.76
C ALA A 105 -5.66 15.91 0.24
N SER A 106 -4.73 14.96 0.32
CA SER A 106 -3.36 15.09 -0.18
C SER A 106 -2.96 13.85 -0.97
N LEU A 107 -2.40 14.08 -2.16
CA LEU A 107 -1.82 13.05 -3.01
C LEU A 107 -0.30 13.23 -3.05
N PHE A 108 0.42 12.17 -2.67
CA PHE A 108 1.86 12.05 -2.81
C PHE A 108 2.17 11.04 -3.91
N ILE A 109 3.13 11.37 -4.77
CA ILE A 109 3.55 10.51 -5.88
C ILE A 109 5.03 10.21 -5.69
N TYR A 110 5.38 8.93 -5.76
CA TYR A 110 6.73 8.43 -5.55
C TYR A 110 7.18 7.59 -6.74
N GLY A 111 8.47 7.67 -7.08
CA GLY A 111 9.13 6.75 -7.99
C GLY A 111 9.94 5.68 -7.24
N GLN A 112 10.48 4.71 -7.96
CA GLN A 112 11.44 3.72 -7.44
C GLN A 112 12.89 4.03 -7.80
N SER A 113 13.08 4.83 -8.85
CA SER A 113 14.38 5.29 -9.34
C SER A 113 14.32 6.76 -9.78
N GLU A 114 15.48 7.41 -9.81
CA GLU A 114 15.68 8.75 -10.39
C GLU A 114 16.18 8.68 -11.84
N ASP A 115 16.36 7.47 -12.40
CA ASP A 115 16.84 7.27 -13.77
C ASP A 115 15.70 7.54 -14.76
N GLU A 116 15.82 8.58 -15.59
CA GLU A 116 14.83 8.99 -16.60
C GLU A 116 14.43 7.86 -17.57
N GLY A 117 15.33 6.91 -17.81
CA GLY A 117 15.09 5.76 -18.69
C GLY A 117 14.19 4.70 -18.06
N THR A 118 14.15 4.61 -16.73
CA THR A 118 13.44 3.56 -15.99
C THR A 118 12.37 4.07 -15.05
N MET A 119 12.39 5.34 -14.64
CA MET A 119 11.41 5.84 -13.69
C MET A 119 9.97 5.67 -14.20
N GLY A 120 9.07 5.35 -13.27
CA GLY A 120 7.65 5.25 -13.57
C GLY A 120 7.07 6.60 -14.02
N LYS A 121 6.05 6.56 -14.88
CA LYS A 121 5.50 7.74 -15.57
C LYS A 121 4.03 7.95 -15.22
N LEU A 122 3.67 9.22 -15.01
CA LEU A 122 2.28 9.64 -14.89
C LEU A 122 1.95 10.63 -16.01
N TYR A 123 0.91 10.31 -16.79
CA TYR A 123 0.27 11.23 -17.71
C TYR A 123 -1.13 11.57 -17.19
N ALA A 124 -1.37 12.85 -16.89
CA ALA A 124 -2.64 13.35 -16.39
C ALA A 124 -3.01 14.66 -17.13
N SER A 125 -4.30 14.83 -17.43
CA SER A 125 -4.86 15.95 -18.20
C SER A 125 -5.69 16.93 -17.39
#